data_AF-A0AAN9J508-F1
#
_entry.id   AF-A0AAN9J508-F1
#
_cell.length_a   1.000
_cell.length_b   1.000
_cell.length_c   1.000
_cell.angle_alpha   90.00
_cell.angle_beta   90.00
_cell.angle_gamma   90.00
#
_symmetry.space_group_name_H-M   'P 1'
#
loop_
_entity.id
_entity.type
_entity.pdbx_description
1 polymer ?
#
loop_
_entity_poly.entity_id
_entity_poly.type
_entity_poly.pdbx_seq_one_letter_code
_entity_poly.pdbx_strand_id
1 'polypeptide(L)' 'MSLATWWANAKALLDANRLIKHLRKNGVPMALASNSCHDYIEAKISHHKGWKESFSVILGSDQVKSGKPYPYLKN' A
#
# COMPACT_ATOMS: atom_id res chain seq x y z
N MET A 1 21.85 7.57 -3.84
CA MET A 1 20.72 6.61 -3.73
C MET A 1 19.44 7.33 -4.15
N SER A 2 18.60 6.73 -4.98
CA SER A 2 17.32 7.33 -5.35
C SER A 2 16.28 7.11 -4.23
N LEU A 3 15.22 7.92 -4.22
CA LEU A 3 14.07 7.73 -3.31
C LEU A 3 13.44 6.34 -3.48
N ALA A 4 13.41 5.80 -4.70
CA ALA A 4 12.93 4.45 -4.97
C ALA A 4 13.75 3.37 -4.23
N THR A 5 15.07 3.53 -4.12
CA THR A 5 15.93 2.61 -3.38
C THR A 5 15.63 2.63 -1.87
N TRP A 6 15.26 3.78 -1.31
CA TRP A 6 14.86 3.86 0.10
C TRP A 6 13.56 3.10 0.36
N TRP A 7 12.56 3.25 -0.51
CA TRP A 7 11.29 2.56 -0.38
C TRP A 7 11.40 1.04 -0.52
N ALA A 8 12.25 0.56 -1.42
CA ALA A 8 12.56 -0.85 -1.60
C ALA A 8 13.11 -1.52 -0.32
N ASN A 9 13.85 -0.78 0.50
CA ASN A 9 14.46 -1.29 1.73
C ASN A 9 13.57 -1.11 2.98
N ALA A 10 12.37 -0.53 2.83
CA ALA A 10 11.47 -0.29 3.95
C ALA A 10 10.95 -1.63 4.52
N LYS A 11 11.32 -1.94 5.76
CA LYS A 11 10.89 -3.16 6.45
C LYS A 11 9.42 -3.06 6.88
N ALA A 12 8.73 -4.20 6.83
CA ALA A 12 7.41 -4.34 7.43
C ALA A 12 7.52 -4.35 8.97
N LEU A 13 6.45 -3.93 9.64
CA LEU A 13 6.31 -4.20 11.07
C LEU A 13 6.18 -5.71 11.30
N LEU A 14 6.65 -6.19 12.45
CA LEU A 14 6.83 -7.61 12.76
C LEU A 14 5.57 -8.46 12.48
N ASP A 15 4.39 -7.92 12.76
CA ASP A 15 3.10 -8.62 12.60
C ASP A 15 2.30 -8.24 11.33
N ALA A 16 2.77 -7.28 10.53
CA ALA A 16 2.02 -6.84 9.35
C ALA A 16 1.76 -8.00 8.37
N ASN A 17 2.78 -8.84 8.15
CA ASN A 17 2.67 -10.02 7.29
C ASN A 17 1.67 -11.05 7.81
N ARG A 18 1.67 -11.28 9.13
CA ARG A 18 0.76 -12.23 9.79
C ARG A 18 -0.69 -11.77 9.63
N LEU A 19 -0.95 -10.49 9.87
CA LEU A 19 -2.28 -9.89 9.76
C LEU A 19 -2.79 -9.94 8.32
N ILE A 20 -2.01 -9.46 7.36
CA ILE A 20 -2.39 -9.44 5.93
C ILE A 20 -2.71 -10.86 5.45
N LYS A 21 -1.87 -11.85 5.81
CA LYS A 21 -2.12 -13.25 5.46
C LYS A 21 -3.40 -13.80 6.10
N HIS A 22 -3.65 -13.47 7.38
CA HIS A 22 -4.84 -13.91 8.09
C HIS A 22 -6.12 -13.32 7.47
N LEU A 23 -6.14 -12.01 7.19
CA LEU A 23 -7.28 -11.34 6.57
C LEU A 23 -7.59 -11.94 5.19
N ARG A 24 -6.56 -12.13 4.35
CA ARG A 24 -6.73 -12.80 3.05
C ARG A 24 -7.28 -14.22 3.20
N LYS A 25 -6.72 -15.03 4.11
CA LYS A 25 -7.15 -16.42 4.32
C LYS A 25 -8.64 -16.50 4.70
N ASN A 26 -9.15 -15.50 5.41
CA ASN A 26 -10.56 -15.40 5.80
C ASN A 26 -11.43 -14.66 4.77
N GLY A 27 -10.92 -14.40 3.56
CA GLY A 27 -11.70 -13.78 2.48
C GLY A 27 -12.02 -12.30 2.70
N VAL A 28 -11.32 -11.60 3.60
CA VAL A 28 -11.55 -10.17 3.85
C VAL A 28 -11.00 -9.35 2.68
N PRO A 29 -11.84 -8.57 1.97
CA PRO A 29 -11.37 -7.67 0.92
C PRO A 29 -10.49 -6.57 1.51
N MET A 30 -9.34 -6.30 0.89
CA MET A 30 -8.40 -5.28 1.35
C MET A 30 -8.00 -4.37 0.19
N ALA A 31 -7.82 -3.08 0.49
CA ALA A 31 -7.27 -2.09 -0.43
C ALA A 31 -6.17 -1.28 0.26
N LEU A 32 -5.19 -0.81 -0.51
CA LEU A 32 -4.10 0.03 -0.04
C LEU A 32 -4.25 1.44 -0.64
N ALA A 33 -4.24 2.47 0.21
CA ALA A 33 -4.25 3.87 -0.22
C ALA A 33 -3.16 4.65 0.53
N SER A 34 -2.15 5.15 -0.18
CA SER A 34 -1.00 5.86 0.38
C SER A 34 -0.93 7.32 -0.08
N ASN A 35 -0.27 8.18 0.70
CA ASN A 35 0.10 9.53 0.27
C ASN A 35 1.37 9.54 -0.62
N SER A 36 2.05 8.41 -0.77
CA SER A 36 3.13 8.22 -1.74
C SER A 36 2.57 8.09 -3.16
N CYS A 37 3.35 8.46 -4.17
CA CYS A 37 3.01 8.14 -5.55
C CYS A 37 3.04 6.63 -5.79
N HIS A 38 2.34 6.19 -6.84
CA HIS A 38 2.18 4.77 -7.16
C HIS A 38 3.52 4.04 -7.32
N ASP A 39 4.49 4.65 -8.00
CA ASP A 39 5.82 4.06 -8.21
C ASP A 39 6.58 3.77 -6.90
N TYR A 40 6.41 4.62 -5.89
CA TYR A 40 7.03 4.40 -4.58
C TYR A 40 6.34 3.30 -3.79
N ILE A 41 5.02 3.15 -3.97
CA ILE A 41 4.27 2.03 -3.42
C ILE A 41 4.75 0.73 -4.09
N GLU A 42 4.83 0.68 -5.41
CA GLU A 42 5.33 -0.47 -6.17
C GLU A 42 6.75 -0.88 -5.77
N ALA A 43 7.66 0.09 -5.63
CA ALA A 43 9.01 -0.14 -5.13
C ALA A 43 9.00 -0.79 -3.73
N LYS A 44 8.09 -0.36 -2.84
CA LYS A 44 7.96 -0.92 -1.49
C LYS A 44 7.35 -2.32 -1.50
N ILE A 45 6.19 -2.51 -2.14
CA ILE A 45 5.42 -3.76 -2.04
C ILE A 45 6.07 -4.92 -2.81
N SER A 46 6.83 -4.64 -3.87
CA SER A 46 7.53 -5.67 -4.67
C SER A 46 8.55 -6.47 -3.87
N HIS A 47 9.08 -5.89 -2.79
CA HIS A 47 10.03 -6.55 -1.89
C HIS A 47 9.36 -7.34 -0.76
N HIS A 48 8.04 -7.21 -0.59
CA HIS A 48 7.27 -7.94 0.41
C HIS A 48 6.44 -9.05 -0.24
N LYS A 49 6.93 -10.28 -0.16
CA LYS A 49 6.30 -11.45 -0.79
C LYS A 49 4.82 -11.55 -0.41
N GLY A 50 3.95 -11.62 -1.42
CA GLY A 50 2.53 -11.76 -1.21
C GLY A 50 1.79 -10.45 -0.95
N TRP A 51 2.44 -9.28 -0.89
CA TRP A 51 1.71 -8.03 -0.60
C TRP A 51 0.88 -7.57 -1.79
N LYS A 52 1.45 -7.58 -3.00
CA LYS A 52 0.76 -7.10 -4.20
C LYS A 52 -0.53 -7.86 -4.46
N GLU A 53 -0.53 -9.16 -4.20
CA GLU A 53 -1.70 -10.06 -4.35
C GLU A 53 -2.64 -10.02 -3.14
N SER A 54 -2.34 -9.22 -2.11
CA SER A 54 -3.19 -9.12 -0.91
C SER A 54 -4.28 -8.08 -1.08
N PHE A 55 -4.05 -7.10 -1.93
CA PHE A 55 -4.91 -5.94 -2.08
C PHE A 55 -5.61 -6.00 -3.43
N SER A 56 -6.94 -5.86 -3.42
CA SER A 56 -7.75 -5.80 -4.64
C SER A 56 -7.53 -4.51 -5.40
N VAL A 57 -7.16 -3.43 -4.69
CA VAL A 57 -6.90 -2.10 -5.24
C VAL A 57 -5.72 -1.47 -4.50
N ILE A 58 -4.82 -0.84 -5.24
CA ILE A 58 -3.67 -0.08 -4.72
C ILE A 58 -3.68 1.32 -5.35
N LEU A 59 -3.75 2.35 -4.51
CA LEU A 59 -3.84 3.75 -4.93
C LEU A 59 -2.73 4.61 -4.32
N GLY A 60 -2.05 5.36 -5.17
CA GLY A 60 -1.12 6.44 -4.82
C GLY A 60 -1.75 7.83 -4.84
N SER A 61 -1.03 8.81 -4.32
CA SER A 61 -1.46 10.22 -4.27
C SER A 61 -1.55 10.87 -5.64
N ASP A 62 -0.76 10.40 -6.59
CA ASP A 62 -0.75 10.79 -8.01
C ASP A 62 -1.95 10.25 -8.79
N GLN A 63 -2.74 9.34 -8.20
CA GLN A 63 -3.92 8.75 -8.82
C GLN A 63 -5.24 9.35 -8.29
N VAL A 64 -5.16 10.41 -7.48
CA VAL A 64 -6.33 11.11 -6.93
C VAL A 64 -6.20 12.62 -7.14
N LYS A 65 -7.33 13.31 -7.30
CA LYS A 65 -7.35 14.78 -7.45
C LYS A 65 -6.94 15.50 -6.16
N SER A 66 -7.19 14.90 -5.00
CA SER A 66 -6.88 15.48 -3.70
C SER A 66 -6.48 14.37 -2.73
N GLY A 67 -5.30 14.50 -2.11
CA GLY A 67 -4.76 13.52 -1.17
C GLY A 67 -5.36 13.62 0.24
N LYS A 68 -5.08 12.63 1.09
CA LYS A 68 -5.49 12.67 2.50
C LYS A 68 -4.86 13.88 3.21
N PRO A 69 -5.55 14.54 4.15
CA PRO A 69 -6.84 14.17 4.73
C PRO A 69 -8.06 14.77 4.02
N TYR A 70 -7.95 15.20 2.75
CA TYR A 70 -9.06 15.85 2.04
C TYR A 70 -10.32 14.96 2.01
N PRO A 71 -11.48 15.44 2.49
CA PRO A 71 -12.72 14.66 2.46
C PRO A 71 -13.23 14.57 1.02
N TYR A 72 -13.47 13.36 0.54
CA TYR A 72 -14.02 13.15 -0.80
C TYR A 72 -15.55 13.33 -0.84
N LEU A 73 -16.24 13.03 0.27
CA LEU A 73 -17.67 13.20 0.40
C LEU A 73 -17.96 14.68 0.71
N LYS A 74 -18.41 15.44 -0.30
CA LYS A 74 -19.18 16.66 -0.05
C LYS A 74 -20.61 16.22 0.26
N ASN A 75 -21.12 16.70 1.39
CA ASN A 75 -22.50 16.53 1.85
C ASN A 75 -23.51 16.83 0.75
#